data_AF-A0A954FGQ7-F1
#
_entry.id   AF-A0A954FGQ7-F1
#
_cell.length_a   1.000
_cell.length_b   1.000
_cell.length_c   1.000
_cell.angle_alpha   90.00
_cell.angle_beta   90.00
_cell.angle_gamma   90.00
#
_symmetry.space_group_name_H-M   'P 1'
#
loop_
_entity.id
_entity.type
_entity.pdbx_description
1 polymer ?
#
loop_
_entity_poly.entity_id
_entity_poly.type
_entity_poly.pdbx_seq_one_letter_code
_entity_poly.pdbx_strand_id
1 'polypeptide(L)'
;STDNIGMNYEYPDADYQKRAEIIQEHLTYQQGLMWTLANNPRVPAEVRKQFQKWKPAKDEFQDTAGWPFQLYIREARRLISEYVMTEKNCISELVAEDSIGLAAYTMDSHNQQRYAINGKTLNEGDVQVGVPNPYPISYRSIRPKKEECENLMVPVAMAASHIAYGSIRMEPVFMVLGQSAATAACQSIDAGQAVQDIDYAPLRKKLLEDKQILIWDGPRREPPIRTSSLKGIVVDDRDAKSSLGWKSSSASAPYVGQGYQHDGDADKGEREISFTADIPQSGLYEVRVYYAPGSNRSINTPYIVTSSTGTKEILVNQKQQPNQGKYHLLGRFPFEQGKREVLRVTNQGTKGHVIVDALQLVPVNAD
;
A
#
# COMPACT_ATOMS: atom_id res chain seq x y z
N SER A 1 -0.42 7.78 -15.52
CA SER A 1 -1.52 8.71 -15.23
C SER A 1 -1.24 10.05 -15.91
N THR A 2 -2.26 10.85 -16.17
CA THR A 2 -2.17 12.19 -16.78
C THR A 2 -2.26 13.29 -15.72
N ASP A 3 -1.92 12.97 -14.47
CA ASP A 3 -2.14 13.86 -13.33
C ASP A 3 -1.31 15.14 -13.45
N ASN A 4 -1.92 16.28 -13.14
CA ASN A 4 -1.24 17.56 -12.96
C ASN A 4 -0.70 17.63 -11.52
N ILE A 5 0.33 16.85 -11.26
CA ILE A 5 0.83 16.55 -9.91
C ILE A 5 1.17 17.84 -9.16
N GLY A 6 0.66 17.96 -7.93
CA GLY A 6 0.93 19.08 -7.01
C GLY A 6 0.08 20.33 -7.23
N MET A 7 -0.75 20.38 -8.28
CA MET A 7 -1.53 21.59 -8.61
C MET A 7 -2.87 21.68 -7.89
N ASN A 8 -3.18 20.72 -7.01
CA ASN A 8 -4.45 20.68 -6.26
C ASN A 8 -4.34 21.18 -4.81
N TYR A 9 -3.16 21.49 -4.29
CA TYR A 9 -2.96 21.76 -2.85
C TYR A 9 -3.77 22.93 -2.31
N GLU A 10 -3.88 24.01 -3.08
CA GLU A 10 -4.62 25.22 -2.64
C GLU A 10 -6.14 25.06 -2.78
N TYR A 11 -6.62 24.08 -3.55
CA TYR A 11 -8.04 23.97 -3.91
C TYR A 11 -9.01 23.88 -2.70
N PRO A 12 -8.73 23.09 -1.65
CA PRO A 12 -9.63 22.95 -0.51
C PRO A 12 -9.91 24.27 0.23
N ASP A 13 -8.89 25.11 0.38
CA ASP A 13 -8.94 26.34 1.17
C ASP A 13 -9.11 27.61 0.33
N ALA A 14 -8.98 27.49 -1.00
CA ALA A 14 -9.16 28.57 -1.95
C ALA A 14 -10.59 29.12 -1.98
N ASP A 15 -10.69 30.43 -2.23
CA ASP A 15 -11.95 31.09 -2.58
C ASP A 15 -12.41 30.72 -4.01
N TYR A 16 -13.57 31.23 -4.42
CA TYR A 16 -14.14 30.91 -5.74
C TYR A 16 -13.25 31.38 -6.90
N GLN A 17 -12.59 32.53 -6.79
CA GLN A 17 -11.72 33.04 -7.84
C GLN A 17 -10.52 32.12 -8.00
N LYS A 18 -9.82 31.81 -6.90
CA LYS A 18 -8.65 30.96 -6.91
C LYS A 18 -8.99 29.52 -7.32
N ARG A 19 -10.16 28.99 -6.94
CA ARG A 19 -10.64 27.69 -7.45
C ARG A 19 -10.84 27.71 -8.96
N ALA A 20 -11.40 28.78 -9.52
CA ALA A 20 -11.57 28.92 -10.97
C ALA A 20 -10.21 28.96 -11.69
N GLU A 21 -9.22 29.67 -11.14
CA GLU A 21 -7.84 29.67 -11.65
C GLU A 21 -7.23 28.26 -11.65
N ILE A 22 -7.37 27.51 -10.55
CA ILE A 22 -6.88 26.13 -10.44
C ILE A 22 -7.58 25.21 -11.46
N ILE A 23 -8.90 25.33 -11.63
CA ILE A 23 -9.65 24.55 -12.62
C ILE A 23 -9.16 24.87 -14.04
N GLN A 24 -8.98 26.14 -14.35
CA GLN A 24 -8.48 26.57 -15.65
C GLN A 24 -7.05 26.08 -15.92
N GLU A 25 -6.18 26.06 -14.91
CA GLU A 25 -4.84 25.49 -15.01
C GLU A 25 -4.87 23.99 -15.31
N HIS A 26 -5.72 23.22 -14.62
CA HIS A 26 -5.91 21.80 -14.91
C HIS A 26 -6.43 21.56 -16.33
N LEU A 27 -7.40 22.36 -16.79
CA LEU A 27 -7.93 22.28 -18.15
C LEU A 27 -6.84 22.56 -19.18
N THR A 28 -6.08 23.64 -18.98
CA THR A 28 -4.98 24.05 -19.86
C THR A 28 -3.90 22.96 -19.93
N TYR A 29 -3.53 22.39 -18.78
CA TYR A 29 -2.59 21.27 -18.70
C TYR A 29 -3.07 20.06 -19.50
N GLN A 30 -4.32 19.62 -19.29
CA GLN A 30 -4.86 18.45 -20.00
C GLN A 30 -4.97 18.68 -21.51
N GLN A 31 -5.46 19.85 -21.92
CA GLN A 31 -5.53 20.23 -23.33
C GLN A 31 -4.13 20.28 -23.97
N GLY A 32 -3.16 20.88 -23.30
CA GLY A 32 -1.77 20.95 -23.74
C GLY A 32 -1.11 19.57 -23.85
N LEU A 33 -1.38 18.68 -22.89
CA LEU A 33 -0.90 17.30 -22.91
C LEU A 33 -1.48 16.53 -24.09
N MET A 34 -2.81 16.56 -24.28
CA MET A 34 -3.47 15.89 -25.41
C MET A 34 -3.00 16.44 -26.75
N TRP A 35 -2.87 17.76 -26.88
CA TRP A 35 -2.34 18.38 -28.08
C TRP A 35 -0.90 17.94 -28.36
N THR A 36 -0.04 17.92 -27.34
CA THR A 36 1.36 17.51 -27.47
C THR A 36 1.46 16.06 -27.94
N LEU A 37 0.68 15.16 -27.33
CA LEU A 37 0.65 13.75 -27.69
C LEU A 37 0.15 13.52 -29.12
N ALA A 38 -0.79 14.34 -29.60
CA ALA A 38 -1.34 14.22 -30.94
C ALA A 38 -0.52 14.93 -32.04
N ASN A 39 0.24 15.98 -31.72
CA ASN A 39 0.78 16.90 -32.75
C ASN A 39 2.29 17.17 -32.66
N ASN A 40 2.92 17.06 -31.49
CA ASN A 40 4.30 17.52 -31.34
C ASN A 40 5.30 16.59 -32.06
N PRO A 41 6.19 17.11 -32.94
CA PRO A 41 7.13 16.28 -33.70
C PRO A 41 8.08 15.44 -32.84
N ARG A 42 8.30 15.84 -31.57
CA ARG A 42 9.11 15.10 -30.58
C ARG A 42 8.44 13.82 -30.06
N VAL A 43 7.14 13.66 -30.23
CA VAL A 43 6.39 12.45 -29.85
C VAL A 43 6.40 11.47 -31.04
N PRO A 44 6.70 10.17 -30.89
CA PRO A 44 6.76 9.22 -32.01
C PRO A 44 5.50 9.23 -32.91
N ALA A 45 5.68 9.09 -34.22
CA ALA A 45 4.58 9.22 -35.20
C ALA A 45 3.41 8.26 -34.94
N GLU A 46 3.70 7.03 -34.50
CA GLU A 46 2.65 6.05 -34.17
C GLU A 46 1.83 6.44 -32.95
N VAL A 47 2.45 7.06 -31.93
CA VAL A 47 1.73 7.61 -30.77
C VAL A 47 0.84 8.76 -31.22
N ARG A 48 1.36 9.69 -32.03
CA ARG A 48 0.57 10.82 -32.57
C ARG A 48 -0.65 10.35 -33.33
N LYS A 49 -0.50 9.38 -34.25
CA LYS A 49 -1.62 8.81 -35.02
C LYS A 49 -2.70 8.19 -34.12
N GLN A 50 -2.33 7.61 -32.98
CA GLN A 50 -3.30 7.09 -32.02
C GLN A 50 -4.05 8.23 -31.32
N PHE A 51 -3.34 9.20 -30.76
CA PHE A 51 -3.94 10.32 -30.02
C PHE A 51 -4.75 11.27 -30.91
N GLN A 52 -4.43 11.39 -32.20
CA GLN A 52 -5.23 12.17 -33.16
C GLN A 52 -6.66 11.66 -33.34
N LYS A 53 -6.92 10.37 -33.04
CA LYS A 53 -8.26 9.79 -33.05
C LYS A 53 -9.10 10.23 -31.85
N TRP A 54 -8.45 10.60 -30.74
CA TRP A 54 -9.13 11.01 -29.54
C TRP A 54 -9.65 12.44 -29.70
N LYS A 55 -10.89 12.64 -29.26
CA LYS A 55 -11.59 13.92 -29.25
C LYS A 55 -12.33 14.05 -27.91
N PRO A 56 -12.68 15.27 -27.48
CA PRO A 56 -13.61 15.45 -26.37
C PRO A 56 -14.90 14.65 -26.60
N ALA A 57 -15.59 14.31 -25.51
CA ALA A 57 -16.86 13.58 -25.57
C ALA A 57 -17.84 14.30 -26.51
N LYS A 58 -18.59 13.54 -27.32
CA LYS A 58 -19.51 14.13 -28.32
C LYS A 58 -20.85 14.52 -27.71
N ASP A 59 -21.26 13.81 -26.69
CA ASP A 59 -22.59 13.80 -26.08
C ASP A 59 -22.59 14.26 -24.62
N GLU A 60 -21.46 14.19 -23.94
CA GLU A 60 -21.29 14.74 -22.59
C GLU A 60 -20.61 16.12 -22.62
N PHE A 61 -20.94 16.98 -21.65
CA PHE A 61 -20.26 18.26 -21.43
C PHE A 61 -20.27 19.19 -22.66
N GLN A 62 -21.36 19.20 -23.43
CA GLN A 62 -21.46 19.96 -24.68
C GLN A 62 -21.36 21.48 -24.47
N ASP A 63 -21.82 21.96 -23.33
CA ASP A 63 -21.72 23.35 -22.84
C ASP A 63 -20.27 23.79 -22.58
N THR A 64 -19.37 22.83 -22.41
CA THR A 64 -17.95 23.01 -22.06
C THR A 64 -17.03 22.40 -23.12
N ALA A 65 -17.51 22.31 -24.36
CA ALA A 65 -16.79 21.77 -25.51
C ALA A 65 -16.24 20.34 -25.29
N GLY A 66 -16.98 19.53 -24.54
CA GLY A 66 -16.68 18.13 -24.23
C GLY A 66 -15.70 17.93 -23.06
N TRP A 67 -15.47 18.96 -22.24
CA TRP A 67 -14.60 18.90 -21.05
C TRP A 67 -15.40 18.95 -19.75
N PRO A 68 -15.15 18.08 -18.77
CA PRO A 68 -15.87 18.12 -17.50
C PRO A 68 -15.82 19.49 -16.81
N PHE A 69 -16.98 19.99 -16.37
CA PHE A 69 -17.12 21.30 -15.72
C PHE A 69 -16.60 21.34 -14.27
N GLN A 70 -16.28 20.18 -13.69
CA GLN A 70 -15.86 20.07 -12.29
C GLN A 70 -14.66 19.12 -12.14
N LEU A 71 -13.72 19.52 -11.29
CA LEU A 71 -12.64 18.64 -10.86
C LEU A 71 -13.17 17.57 -9.91
N TYR A 72 -12.74 16.33 -10.13
CA TYR A 72 -13.00 15.24 -9.20
C TYR A 72 -12.06 15.32 -8.00
N ILE A 73 -12.54 15.95 -6.92
CA ILE A 73 -11.78 16.16 -5.68
C ILE A 73 -11.95 14.93 -4.78
N ARG A 74 -10.89 14.11 -4.68
CA ARG A 74 -10.91 12.86 -3.91
C ARG A 74 -10.51 13.03 -2.45
N GLU A 75 -9.66 14.01 -2.17
CA GLU A 75 -9.16 14.32 -0.82
C GLU A 75 -9.11 15.83 -0.61
N ALA A 76 -9.60 16.26 0.56
CA ALA A 76 -9.63 17.65 0.99
C ALA A 76 -9.56 17.68 2.52
N ARG A 77 -10.22 18.65 3.16
CA ARG A 77 -10.38 18.70 4.62
C ARG A 77 -11.03 17.41 5.11
N ARG A 78 -10.50 16.86 6.19
CA ARG A 78 -11.04 15.69 6.88
C ARG A 78 -11.34 16.04 8.33
N LEU A 79 -12.35 15.38 8.87
CA LEU A 79 -12.66 15.39 10.29
C LEU A 79 -11.48 14.87 11.10
N ILE A 80 -11.28 15.42 12.29
CA ILE A 80 -10.51 14.78 13.36
C ILE A 80 -11.52 14.40 14.45
N SER A 81 -11.53 13.13 14.84
CA SER A 81 -12.49 12.59 15.81
C SER A 81 -11.77 11.90 16.98
N GLU A 82 -12.54 11.40 17.95
CA GLU A 82 -12.10 10.51 19.03
C GLU A 82 -11.41 9.25 18.50
N TYR A 83 -11.82 8.78 17.32
CA TYR A 83 -11.19 7.66 16.63
C TYR A 83 -10.77 8.07 15.21
N VAL A 84 -9.47 7.98 14.93
CA VAL A 84 -8.93 8.22 13.59
C VAL A 84 -8.52 6.87 13.01
N MET A 85 -9.13 6.47 11.89
CA MET A 85 -8.72 5.26 11.17
C MET A 85 -7.28 5.42 10.69
N THR A 86 -6.43 4.42 10.90
CA THR A 86 -5.02 4.46 10.48
C THR A 86 -4.64 3.22 9.67
N GLU A 87 -3.43 3.20 9.11
CA GLU A 87 -2.86 2.03 8.44
C GLU A 87 -3.01 0.76 9.28
N LYS A 88 -2.87 0.87 10.61
CA LYS A 88 -3.04 -0.24 11.55
C LYS A 88 -4.40 -0.91 11.43
N ASN A 89 -5.45 -0.16 11.10
CA ASN A 89 -6.77 -0.74 10.85
C ASN A 89 -6.80 -1.49 9.53
N CYS A 90 -6.28 -0.87 8.48
CA CYS A 90 -6.22 -1.46 7.13
C CYS A 90 -5.44 -2.78 7.10
N ILE A 91 -4.34 -2.88 7.86
CA ILE A 91 -3.50 -4.09 7.95
C ILE A 91 -3.93 -5.08 9.05
N SER A 92 -5.11 -4.87 9.66
CA SER A 92 -5.65 -5.71 10.74
C SER A 92 -4.79 -5.78 12.01
N GLU A 93 -3.93 -4.78 12.27
CA GLU A 93 -3.22 -4.63 13.55
C GLU A 93 -4.15 -4.14 14.66
N LEU A 94 -5.06 -3.23 14.32
CA LEU A 94 -6.05 -2.66 15.22
C LEU A 94 -7.44 -2.88 14.62
N VAL A 95 -8.34 -3.51 15.38
CA VAL A 95 -9.70 -3.80 14.90
C VAL A 95 -10.66 -2.87 15.62
N ALA A 96 -11.46 -2.11 14.85
CA ALA A 96 -12.52 -1.30 15.42
C ALA A 96 -13.65 -2.21 15.94
N GLU A 97 -14.07 -1.99 17.19
CA GLU A 97 -15.09 -2.79 17.87
C GLU A 97 -16.52 -2.31 17.56
N ASP A 98 -16.64 -1.05 17.13
CA ASP A 98 -17.87 -0.34 16.82
C ASP A 98 -18.10 -0.20 15.30
N SER A 99 -18.01 -1.32 14.58
CA SER A 99 -18.09 -1.36 13.12
C SER A 99 -19.44 -0.85 12.56
N ILE A 100 -19.37 0.00 11.54
CA ILE A 100 -20.53 0.52 10.79
C ILE A 100 -20.41 0.29 9.29
N GLY A 101 -19.59 -0.69 8.91
CA GLY A 101 -19.26 -1.03 7.54
C GLY A 101 -17.85 -1.58 7.43
N LEU A 102 -17.56 -2.24 6.31
CA LEU A 102 -16.24 -2.76 6.00
C LEU A 102 -15.61 -1.99 4.83
N ALA A 103 -14.32 -1.70 4.93
CA ALA A 103 -13.49 -1.35 3.79
C ALA A 103 -12.57 -2.52 3.43
N ALA A 104 -12.14 -2.58 2.17
CA ALA A 104 -11.32 -3.70 1.68
C ALA A 104 -10.37 -3.32 0.53
N TYR A 105 -10.32 -2.04 0.16
CA TYR A 105 -9.51 -1.62 -0.98
C TYR A 105 -8.02 -1.56 -0.59
N THR A 106 -7.13 -1.71 -1.57
CA THR A 106 -5.70 -1.45 -1.38
C THR A 106 -5.49 -0.02 -0.88
N MET A 107 -4.58 0.18 0.09
CA MET A 107 -4.14 1.53 0.44
C MET A 107 -3.36 2.11 -0.74
N ASP A 108 -3.97 3.07 -1.43
CA ASP A 108 -3.41 3.69 -2.62
C ASP A 108 -3.16 5.19 -2.43
N SER A 109 -1.99 5.65 -2.86
CA SER A 109 -1.70 7.08 -3.06
C SER A 109 -0.96 7.25 -4.37
N HIS A 110 -1.36 8.25 -5.15
CA HIS A 110 -0.77 8.53 -6.45
C HIS A 110 0.56 9.29 -6.30
N ASN A 111 1.35 9.26 -7.37
CA ASN A 111 2.62 9.98 -7.49
C ASN A 111 2.53 11.43 -6.97
N GLN A 112 3.45 11.78 -6.08
CA GLN A 112 3.55 13.10 -5.48
C GLN A 112 4.50 14.02 -6.27
N GLN A 113 5.42 13.44 -7.03
CA GLN A 113 6.39 14.19 -7.84
C GLN A 113 6.77 13.43 -9.11
N ARG A 114 7.23 14.18 -10.12
CA ARG A 114 7.69 13.63 -11.40
C ARG A 114 8.95 14.36 -11.86
N TYR A 115 9.98 13.58 -12.18
CA TYR A 115 11.30 14.05 -12.60
C TYR A 115 11.64 13.57 -14.01
N ALA A 116 12.39 14.39 -14.75
CA ALA A 116 13.05 13.98 -15.98
C ALA A 116 14.55 13.86 -15.72
N ILE A 117 15.07 12.63 -15.64
CA ILE A 117 16.49 12.34 -15.38
C ILE A 117 17.03 11.48 -16.51
N ASN A 118 18.13 11.91 -17.14
CA ASN A 118 18.83 11.18 -18.21
C ASN A 118 17.89 10.72 -19.34
N GLY A 119 16.97 11.59 -19.77
CA GLY A 119 16.00 11.29 -20.82
C GLY A 119 14.86 10.34 -20.42
N LYS A 120 14.76 9.97 -19.13
CA LYS A 120 13.68 9.13 -18.59
C LYS A 120 12.80 9.93 -17.63
N THR A 121 11.52 9.62 -17.62
CA THR A 121 10.58 10.15 -16.63
C THR A 121 10.52 9.19 -15.45
N LEU A 122 10.73 9.68 -14.24
CA LEU A 122 10.62 8.95 -12.98
C LEU A 122 9.52 9.58 -12.15
N ASN A 123 8.66 8.76 -11.54
CA ASN A 123 7.66 9.24 -10.60
C ASN A 123 8.04 8.79 -9.19
N GLU A 124 7.75 9.64 -8.21
CA GLU A 124 7.99 9.39 -6.79
C GLU A 124 6.68 9.49 -6.00
N GLY A 125 6.59 8.74 -4.90
CA GLY A 125 5.53 8.89 -3.90
C GLY A 125 4.28 8.05 -4.15
N ASP A 126 4.29 7.15 -5.14
CA ASP A 126 3.21 6.18 -5.33
C ASP A 126 3.24 5.12 -4.20
N VAL A 127 2.09 4.89 -3.58
CA VAL A 127 1.89 3.89 -2.53
C VAL A 127 0.82 2.93 -2.99
N GLN A 128 1.13 1.63 -2.98
CA GLN A 128 0.19 0.54 -3.31
C GLN A 128 0.39 -0.59 -2.31
N VAL A 129 -0.30 -0.53 -1.17
CA VAL A 129 -0.16 -1.52 -0.09
C VAL A 129 -1.46 -2.28 0.08
N GLY A 130 -1.42 -3.58 -0.21
CA GLY A 130 -2.58 -4.44 -0.11
C GLY A 130 -3.07 -4.57 1.34
N VAL A 131 -4.39 -4.61 1.52
CA VAL A 131 -4.99 -4.97 2.81
C VAL A 131 -5.18 -6.49 2.87
N PRO A 132 -4.83 -7.16 3.98
CA PRO A 132 -4.89 -8.62 4.06
C PRO A 132 -6.33 -9.13 4.05
N ASN A 133 -7.26 -8.38 4.65
CA ASN A 133 -8.66 -8.73 4.83
C ASN A 133 -9.53 -7.46 4.79
N PRO A 134 -10.83 -7.56 4.45
CA PRO A 134 -11.79 -6.51 4.77
C PRO A 134 -11.74 -6.17 6.27
N TYR A 135 -11.76 -4.88 6.59
CA TYR A 135 -11.57 -4.37 7.94
C TYR A 135 -12.71 -3.43 8.35
N PRO A 136 -13.09 -3.41 9.64
CA PRO A 136 -14.20 -2.59 10.12
C PRO A 136 -13.85 -1.10 10.18
N ILE A 137 -14.83 -0.27 9.84
CA ILE A 137 -14.79 1.19 9.99
C ILE A 137 -15.54 1.55 11.27
N SER A 138 -14.88 2.28 12.16
CA SER A 138 -15.42 2.67 13.47
C SER A 138 -16.53 3.71 13.34
N TYR A 139 -17.63 3.55 14.09
CA TYR A 139 -18.68 4.56 14.21
C TYR A 139 -18.13 5.91 14.68
N ARG A 140 -17.22 5.90 15.65
CA ARG A 140 -16.56 7.12 16.16
C ARG A 140 -15.87 7.90 15.05
N SER A 141 -15.34 7.24 14.02
CA SER A 141 -14.58 7.90 12.95
C SER A 141 -15.43 8.78 12.02
N ILE A 142 -16.76 8.64 12.03
CA ILE A 142 -17.67 9.44 11.18
C ILE A 142 -18.46 10.50 11.97
N ARG A 143 -18.10 10.77 13.22
CA ARG A 143 -18.75 11.81 14.05
C ARG A 143 -17.68 12.68 14.73
N PRO A 144 -17.90 13.99 14.91
CA PRO A 144 -16.95 14.85 15.59
C PRO A 144 -16.89 14.54 17.09
N LYS A 145 -15.93 15.15 17.80
CA LYS A 145 -15.95 15.14 19.25
C LYS A 145 -17.20 15.86 19.75
N LYS A 146 -17.74 15.41 20.89
CA LYS A 146 -19.01 15.94 21.39
C LYS A 146 -18.94 17.44 21.66
N GLU A 147 -17.82 17.91 22.19
CA GLU A 147 -17.60 19.32 22.53
C GLU A 147 -17.51 20.23 21.29
N GLU A 148 -17.28 19.66 20.11
CA GLU A 148 -17.19 20.40 18.85
C GLU A 148 -18.55 20.51 18.15
N CYS A 149 -19.34 19.44 18.15
CA CYS A 149 -20.69 19.42 17.55
C CYS A 149 -21.46 18.14 17.94
N GLU A 150 -22.69 18.27 18.42
CA GLU A 150 -23.47 17.13 18.95
C GLU A 150 -24.42 16.47 17.93
N ASN A 151 -24.60 17.08 16.75
CA ASN A 151 -25.64 16.71 15.79
C ASN A 151 -25.15 16.60 14.33
N LEU A 152 -23.88 16.24 14.13
CA LEU A 152 -23.26 16.12 12.81
C LEU A 152 -22.72 14.71 12.54
N MET A 153 -23.06 14.16 11.36
CA MET A 153 -22.47 12.95 10.81
C MET A 153 -21.63 13.27 9.57
N VAL A 154 -20.43 12.68 9.45
CA VAL A 154 -19.45 12.94 8.39
C VAL A 154 -19.01 11.61 7.74
N PRO A 155 -19.82 11.00 6.86
CA PRO A 155 -19.53 9.68 6.29
C PRO A 155 -18.45 9.68 5.18
N VAL A 156 -18.18 10.84 4.56
CA VAL A 156 -17.22 10.96 3.44
C VAL A 156 -15.90 11.54 3.93
N ALA A 157 -15.89 12.80 4.39
CA ALA A 157 -14.70 13.47 4.93
C ALA A 157 -14.34 13.01 6.35
N MET A 158 -14.49 11.71 6.62
CA MET A 158 -14.38 11.08 7.93
C MET A 158 -12.95 11.10 8.48
N ALA A 159 -12.81 10.80 9.78
CA ALA A 159 -11.55 10.79 10.49
C ALA A 159 -10.68 9.58 10.10
N ALA A 160 -9.71 9.83 9.24
CA ALA A 160 -8.72 8.84 8.81
C ALA A 160 -7.37 9.51 8.52
N SER A 161 -6.28 8.78 8.74
CA SER A 161 -4.96 9.15 8.22
C SER A 161 -4.99 9.15 6.69
N HIS A 162 -4.07 9.88 6.05
CA HIS A 162 -3.99 9.95 4.59
C HIS A 162 -3.91 8.55 3.94
N ILE A 163 -3.09 7.66 4.52
CA ILE A 163 -2.91 6.28 4.04
C ILE A 163 -4.17 5.43 4.20
N ALA A 164 -4.83 5.49 5.37
CA ALA A 164 -6.06 4.72 5.59
C ALA A 164 -7.20 5.21 4.71
N TYR A 165 -7.30 6.52 4.53
CA TYR A 165 -8.33 7.13 3.70
C TYR A 165 -8.23 6.66 2.25
N GLY A 166 -7.02 6.46 1.71
CA GLY A 166 -6.82 5.87 0.39
C GLY A 166 -7.54 4.53 0.19
N SER A 167 -7.60 3.70 1.23
CA SER A 167 -8.33 2.43 1.21
C SER A 167 -9.83 2.58 1.50
N ILE A 168 -10.23 3.53 2.34
CA ILE A 168 -11.64 3.74 2.73
C ILE A 168 -12.45 4.44 1.64
N ARG A 169 -11.83 5.35 0.87
CA ARG A 169 -12.50 6.30 -0.04
C ARG A 169 -13.10 5.73 -1.34
N MET A 170 -13.66 4.53 -1.27
CA MET A 170 -14.34 3.88 -2.37
C MET A 170 -15.83 4.19 -2.34
N GLU A 171 -16.43 4.46 -3.50
CA GLU A 171 -17.84 4.83 -3.62
C GLU A 171 -18.80 3.83 -2.93
N PRO A 172 -18.62 2.49 -3.05
CA PRO A 172 -19.46 1.54 -2.33
C PRO A 172 -19.34 1.66 -0.81
N VAL A 173 -18.16 2.00 -0.30
CA VAL A 173 -17.93 2.20 1.15
C VAL A 173 -18.64 3.47 1.61
N PHE A 174 -18.57 4.57 0.84
CA PHE A 174 -19.32 5.79 1.17
C PHE A 174 -20.83 5.59 1.16
N MET A 175 -21.36 4.75 0.26
CA MET A 175 -22.79 4.39 0.28
C MET A 175 -23.17 3.66 1.58
N VAL A 176 -22.34 2.70 2.02
CA VAL A 176 -22.53 1.98 3.28
C VAL A 176 -22.45 2.93 4.48
N LEU A 177 -21.42 3.78 4.54
CA LEU A 177 -21.27 4.76 5.62
C LEU A 177 -22.40 5.78 5.63
N GLY A 178 -22.94 6.16 4.47
CA GLY A 178 -24.12 7.02 4.35
C GLY A 178 -25.36 6.38 4.98
N GLN A 179 -25.63 5.11 4.70
CA GLN A 179 -26.73 4.36 5.35
C GLN A 179 -26.52 4.28 6.86
N SER A 180 -25.30 3.97 7.31
CA SER A 180 -24.99 3.85 8.73
C SER A 180 -25.11 5.18 9.46
N ALA A 181 -24.67 6.27 8.84
CA ALA A 181 -24.82 7.64 9.35
C ALA A 181 -26.29 8.02 9.49
N ALA A 182 -27.12 7.75 8.48
CA ALA A 182 -28.56 8.04 8.53
C ALA A 182 -29.26 7.23 9.63
N THR A 183 -28.92 5.95 9.78
CA THR A 183 -29.48 5.09 10.83
C THR A 183 -29.16 5.62 12.23
N ALA A 184 -27.90 5.99 12.47
CA ALA A 184 -27.46 6.59 13.71
C ALA A 184 -28.13 7.95 13.99
N ALA A 185 -28.28 8.80 12.97
CA ALA A 185 -28.95 10.07 13.09
C ALA A 185 -30.43 9.92 13.48
N CYS A 186 -31.16 8.96 12.87
CA CYS A 186 -32.54 8.68 13.26
C CYS A 186 -32.63 8.21 14.72
N GLN A 187 -31.75 7.31 15.16
CA GLN A 187 -31.72 6.86 16.56
C GLN A 187 -31.43 7.99 17.55
N SER A 188 -30.50 8.89 17.18
CA SER A 188 -30.18 10.10 17.96
C SER A 188 -31.39 11.04 18.06
N ILE A 189 -32.12 11.27 16.97
CA ILE A 189 -33.35 12.07 16.95
C ILE A 189 -34.43 11.45 17.83
N ASP A 190 -34.70 10.15 17.67
CA ASP A 190 -35.74 9.44 18.41
C ASP A 190 -35.45 9.40 19.92
N ALA A 191 -34.17 9.29 20.29
CA ALA A 191 -33.74 9.28 21.70
C ALA A 191 -33.56 10.69 22.30
N GLY A 192 -33.55 11.75 21.49
CA GLY A 192 -33.21 13.10 21.94
C GLY A 192 -31.77 13.21 22.48
N GLN A 193 -30.84 12.46 21.89
CA GLN A 193 -29.44 12.35 22.34
C GLN A 193 -28.48 12.89 21.29
N ALA A 194 -27.29 13.33 21.72
CA ALA A 194 -26.21 13.63 20.79
C ALA A 194 -25.79 12.37 20.01
N VAL A 195 -25.28 12.52 18.80
CA VAL A 195 -24.82 11.37 17.98
C VAL A 195 -23.69 10.59 18.66
N GLN A 196 -22.96 11.22 19.59
CA GLN A 196 -21.92 10.57 20.38
C GLN A 196 -22.47 9.65 21.48
N ASP A 197 -23.68 9.92 21.97
CA ASP A 197 -24.26 9.28 23.15
C ASP A 197 -25.15 8.08 22.84
N ILE A 198 -25.47 7.83 21.56
CA ILE A 198 -26.29 6.68 21.20
C ILE A 198 -25.57 5.37 21.52
N ASP A 199 -26.32 4.39 22.04
CA ASP A 199 -25.78 3.06 22.29
C ASP A 199 -25.48 2.36 20.95
N TYR A 200 -24.26 1.85 20.80
CA TYR A 200 -23.84 1.13 19.62
C TYR A 200 -24.59 -0.21 19.45
N ALA A 201 -25.04 -0.86 20.52
CA ALA A 201 -25.72 -2.16 20.41
C ALA A 201 -27.05 -2.07 19.62
N PRO A 202 -27.96 -1.12 19.90
CA PRO A 202 -29.12 -0.83 19.05
C PRO A 202 -28.76 -0.45 17.61
N LEU A 203 -27.74 0.38 17.40
CA LEU A 203 -27.27 0.73 16.06
C LEU A 203 -26.84 -0.52 15.28
N ARG A 204 -25.92 -1.30 15.86
CA ARG A 204 -25.42 -2.56 15.29
C ARG A 204 -26.56 -3.51 14.94
N LYS A 205 -27.53 -3.68 15.84
CA LYS A 205 -28.69 -4.53 15.60
C LYS A 205 -29.45 -4.10 14.35
N LYS A 206 -29.75 -2.79 14.24
CA LYS A 206 -30.47 -2.26 13.08
C LYS A 206 -29.69 -2.42 11.77
N LEU A 207 -28.38 -2.14 11.77
CA LEU A 207 -27.54 -2.32 10.58
C LEU A 207 -27.51 -3.79 10.11
N LEU A 208 -27.49 -4.76 11.03
CA LEU A 208 -27.56 -6.18 10.70
C LEU A 208 -28.94 -6.62 10.18
N GLU A 209 -30.03 -6.06 10.74
CA GLU A 209 -31.39 -6.28 10.22
C GLU A 209 -31.49 -5.82 8.75
N ASP A 210 -30.85 -4.69 8.43
CA ASP A 210 -30.72 -4.14 7.07
C ASP A 210 -29.65 -4.84 6.22
N LYS A 211 -29.16 -6.01 6.66
CA LYS A 211 -28.24 -6.91 5.94
C LYS A 211 -26.84 -6.34 5.69
N GLN A 212 -26.44 -5.32 6.45
CA GLN A 212 -25.09 -4.81 6.37
C GLN A 212 -24.08 -5.79 6.96
N ILE A 213 -22.91 -5.91 6.34
CA ILE A 213 -21.81 -6.74 6.85
C ILE A 213 -20.93 -5.86 7.73
N LEU A 214 -20.83 -6.19 9.02
CA LEU A 214 -20.06 -5.43 10.01
C LEU A 214 -18.78 -6.14 10.46
N ILE A 215 -18.68 -7.45 10.24
CA ILE A 215 -17.53 -8.28 10.59
C ILE A 215 -17.23 -9.16 9.39
N TRP A 216 -15.95 -9.28 9.03
CA TRP A 216 -15.51 -10.22 8.02
C TRP A 216 -15.34 -11.63 8.60
N ASP A 217 -16.15 -12.56 8.13
CA ASP A 217 -16.16 -13.98 8.48
C ASP A 217 -15.69 -14.91 7.33
N GLY A 218 -15.36 -14.34 6.17
CA GLY A 218 -14.80 -15.08 5.04
C GLY A 218 -13.33 -15.50 5.22
N PRO A 219 -12.72 -16.11 4.18
CA PRO A 219 -11.33 -16.55 4.21
C PRO A 219 -10.41 -15.40 4.60
N ARG A 220 -9.51 -15.66 5.55
CA ARG A 220 -8.54 -14.67 5.99
C ARG A 220 -7.16 -14.96 5.41
N ARG A 221 -6.52 -13.96 4.84
CA ARG A 221 -5.10 -14.04 4.51
C ARG A 221 -4.30 -13.93 5.79
N GLU A 222 -3.26 -14.76 5.93
CA GLU A 222 -2.30 -14.57 7.00
C GLU A 222 -1.70 -13.16 6.89
N PRO A 223 -1.68 -12.39 7.97
CA PRO A 223 -1.06 -11.08 7.96
C PRO A 223 0.46 -11.22 7.75
N PRO A 224 1.12 -10.18 7.21
CA PRO A 224 2.57 -10.16 7.10
C PRO A 224 3.27 -10.32 8.44
N ILE A 225 4.46 -10.92 8.42
CA ILE A 225 5.34 -11.03 9.58
C ILE A 225 5.99 -9.67 9.80
N ARG A 226 5.81 -9.06 10.98
CA ARG A 226 6.41 -7.76 11.27
C ARG A 226 7.90 -7.92 11.55
N THR A 227 8.72 -7.07 10.95
CA THR A 227 10.16 -6.97 11.26
C THR A 227 10.39 -6.76 12.77
N SER A 228 9.57 -5.92 13.41
CA SER A 228 9.64 -5.65 14.86
C SER A 228 9.24 -6.83 15.76
N SER A 229 8.53 -7.82 15.24
CA SER A 229 8.16 -9.05 15.98
C SER A 229 9.27 -10.09 15.98
N LEU A 230 10.27 -9.93 15.10
CA LEU A 230 11.37 -10.84 14.92
C LEU A 230 12.53 -10.43 15.83
N LYS A 231 13.16 -11.42 16.48
CA LYS A 231 14.36 -11.21 17.31
C LYS A 231 15.60 -11.00 16.44
N GLY A 232 16.63 -10.41 17.03
CA GLY A 232 17.92 -10.23 16.37
C GLY A 232 17.90 -9.11 15.33
N ILE A 233 18.75 -9.22 14.32
CA ILE A 233 18.90 -8.23 13.25
C ILE A 233 18.04 -8.69 12.08
N VAL A 234 17.21 -7.80 11.53
CA VAL A 234 16.35 -8.11 10.39
C VAL A 234 16.61 -7.08 9.30
N VAL A 235 16.75 -7.55 8.06
CA VAL A 235 16.87 -6.71 6.87
C VAL A 235 15.81 -7.20 5.88
N ASP A 236 14.81 -6.36 5.62
CA ASP A 236 13.72 -6.60 4.66
C ASP A 236 14.21 -6.45 3.21
N ASP A 237 13.49 -7.00 2.22
CA ASP A 237 13.91 -6.91 0.81
C ASP A 237 13.99 -5.46 0.33
N ARG A 238 13.15 -4.57 0.90
CA ARG A 238 13.12 -3.15 0.57
C ARG A 238 14.29 -2.36 1.12
N ASP A 239 14.92 -2.86 2.18
CA ASP A 239 16.13 -2.28 2.78
C ASP A 239 17.41 -2.88 2.15
N ALA A 240 17.26 -3.90 1.29
CA ALA A 240 18.35 -4.54 0.58
C ALA A 240 18.72 -3.79 -0.72
N LYS A 241 19.96 -3.99 -1.18
CA LYS A 241 20.42 -3.43 -2.45
C LYS A 241 20.13 -4.41 -3.58
N SER A 242 19.29 -4.02 -4.53
CA SER A 242 18.90 -4.85 -5.69
C SER A 242 19.51 -4.37 -7.00
N SER A 243 19.83 -5.30 -7.91
CA SER A 243 20.01 -4.99 -9.33
C SER A 243 18.69 -4.50 -9.96
N LEU A 244 18.73 -4.04 -11.22
CA LEU A 244 17.49 -3.69 -11.94
C LEU A 244 16.68 -4.95 -12.30
N GLY A 245 15.37 -4.77 -12.48
CA GLY A 245 14.47 -5.80 -13.04
C GLY A 245 13.70 -6.63 -12.02
N TRP A 246 14.04 -6.57 -10.72
CA TRP A 246 13.22 -7.17 -9.67
C TRP A 246 11.83 -6.52 -9.60
N LYS A 247 10.82 -7.35 -9.34
CA LYS A 247 9.43 -6.94 -9.22
C LYS A 247 8.94 -7.22 -7.81
N SER A 248 8.33 -6.23 -7.17
CA SER A 248 7.70 -6.42 -5.86
C SER A 248 6.34 -7.11 -5.98
N SER A 249 5.99 -7.94 -5.00
CA SER A 249 4.70 -8.61 -4.89
C SER A 249 4.39 -8.95 -3.43
N SER A 250 3.12 -9.11 -3.10
CA SER A 250 2.63 -9.58 -1.79
C SER A 250 1.55 -10.66 -1.95
N ALA A 251 1.51 -11.28 -3.13
CA ALA A 251 0.44 -12.19 -3.53
C ALA A 251 0.49 -13.56 -2.81
N SER A 252 1.66 -13.97 -2.32
CA SER A 252 1.87 -15.27 -1.67
C SER A 252 2.46 -15.08 -0.29
N ALA A 253 1.75 -15.51 0.75
CA ALA A 253 2.26 -15.60 2.11
C ALA A 253 3.05 -16.91 2.33
N PRO A 254 3.90 -17.01 3.36
CA PRO A 254 4.30 -15.94 4.28
C PRO A 254 5.31 -14.98 3.66
N TYR A 255 5.35 -13.75 4.16
CA TYR A 255 6.42 -12.80 3.91
C TYR A 255 6.63 -11.85 5.10
N VAL A 256 7.81 -11.24 5.18
CA VAL A 256 8.15 -10.21 6.17
C VAL A 256 7.83 -8.83 5.59
N GLY A 257 7.49 -7.88 6.46
CA GLY A 257 7.27 -6.50 6.04
C GLY A 257 6.08 -6.33 5.10
N GLN A 258 6.30 -5.73 3.93
CA GLN A 258 5.21 -5.36 3.00
C GLN A 258 5.05 -6.32 1.81
N GLY A 259 5.97 -7.26 1.61
CA GLY A 259 5.95 -8.16 0.46
C GLY A 259 7.27 -8.87 0.27
N TYR A 260 7.60 -9.11 -0.98
CA TYR A 260 8.86 -9.70 -1.41
C TYR A 260 9.18 -9.24 -2.83
N GLN A 261 10.42 -9.43 -3.25
CA GLN A 261 10.87 -9.25 -4.62
C GLN A 261 10.97 -10.58 -5.36
N HIS A 262 10.69 -10.54 -6.67
CA HIS A 262 10.85 -11.68 -7.56
C HIS A 262 11.45 -11.32 -8.92
N ASP A 263 12.16 -12.27 -9.50
CA ASP A 263 12.76 -12.10 -10.82
C ASP A 263 11.74 -12.26 -11.97
N GLY A 264 10.52 -12.72 -11.67
CA GLY A 264 9.52 -12.91 -12.71
C GLY A 264 9.92 -13.98 -13.74
N ASP A 265 10.85 -14.87 -13.37
CA ASP A 265 11.41 -15.92 -14.21
C ASP A 265 12.06 -15.43 -15.52
N ALA A 266 12.74 -14.28 -15.45
CA ALA A 266 13.41 -13.66 -16.59
C ALA A 266 14.87 -13.27 -16.27
N ASP A 267 15.67 -13.02 -17.31
CA ASP A 267 17.05 -12.52 -17.28
C ASP A 267 17.93 -13.29 -16.27
N LYS A 268 18.02 -14.62 -16.46
CA LYS A 268 18.76 -15.52 -15.57
C LYS A 268 20.26 -15.21 -15.59
N GLY A 269 20.83 -15.02 -14.40
CA GLY A 269 22.23 -14.66 -14.21
C GLY A 269 22.51 -13.16 -14.16
N GLU A 270 21.51 -12.32 -14.47
CA GLU A 270 21.69 -10.87 -14.51
C GLU A 270 21.14 -10.17 -13.25
N ARG A 271 20.60 -10.93 -12.29
CA ARG A 271 19.90 -10.36 -11.15
C ARG A 271 20.43 -10.83 -9.81
N GLU A 272 20.60 -9.87 -8.91
CA GLU A 272 21.06 -10.09 -7.54
C GLU A 272 20.38 -9.13 -6.56
N ILE A 273 20.25 -9.58 -5.31
CA ILE A 273 19.87 -8.78 -4.14
C ILE A 273 20.88 -9.05 -3.02
N SER A 274 21.43 -7.97 -2.46
CA SER A 274 22.43 -8.00 -1.39
C SER A 274 21.90 -7.39 -0.10
N PHE A 275 21.96 -8.16 0.98
CA PHE A 275 21.59 -7.77 2.34
C PHE A 275 22.83 -7.36 3.12
N THR A 276 22.83 -6.10 3.58
CA THR A 276 23.88 -5.54 4.45
C THR A 276 23.31 -5.37 5.85
N ALA A 277 24.02 -5.88 6.86
CA ALA A 277 23.62 -5.77 8.26
C ALA A 277 24.74 -5.12 9.09
N ASP A 278 24.36 -4.40 10.14
CA ASP A 278 25.28 -3.90 11.16
C ASP A 278 25.32 -4.89 12.33
N ILE A 279 26.44 -5.61 12.46
CA ILE A 279 26.61 -6.65 13.47
C ILE A 279 27.05 -5.99 14.78
N PRO A 280 26.26 -6.03 15.87
CA PRO A 280 26.57 -5.31 17.09
C PRO A 280 27.72 -5.94 17.88
N GLN A 281 27.93 -7.25 17.74
CA GLN A 281 28.97 -8.00 18.44
C GLN A 281 29.48 -9.17 17.60
N SER A 282 30.81 -9.35 17.56
CA SER A 282 31.43 -10.51 16.92
C SER A 282 30.96 -11.81 17.58
N GLY A 283 30.61 -12.82 16.79
CA GLY A 283 30.10 -14.08 17.30
C GLY A 283 29.50 -14.99 16.23
N LEU A 284 28.91 -16.09 16.67
CA LEU A 284 28.19 -17.02 15.80
C LEU A 284 26.73 -16.60 15.68
N TYR A 285 26.21 -16.51 14.46
CA TYR A 285 24.82 -16.16 14.20
C TYR A 285 24.15 -17.24 13.35
N GLU A 286 22.88 -17.52 13.64
CA GLU A 286 22.00 -18.21 12.71
C GLU A 286 21.61 -17.26 11.58
N VAL A 287 21.87 -17.68 10.35
CA VAL A 287 21.45 -16.99 9.13
C VAL A 287 20.14 -17.60 8.67
N ARG A 288 19.05 -16.86 8.86
CA ARG A 288 17.69 -17.27 8.55
C ARG A 288 17.16 -16.40 7.41
N VAL A 289 16.42 -17.01 6.49
CA VAL A 289 15.79 -16.28 5.37
C VAL A 289 14.31 -16.59 5.29
N TYR A 290 13.56 -15.63 4.79
CA TYR A 290 12.13 -15.74 4.55
C TYR A 290 11.89 -15.75 3.04
N TYR A 291 10.89 -16.52 2.61
CA TYR A 291 10.30 -16.46 1.27
C TYR A 291 9.03 -17.31 1.23
N ALA A 292 8.09 -16.96 0.35
CA ALA A 292 6.90 -17.76 0.12
C ALA A 292 7.18 -18.93 -0.84
N PRO A 293 7.02 -20.19 -0.40
CA PRO A 293 7.24 -21.34 -1.27
C PRO A 293 6.17 -21.45 -2.36
N GLY A 294 6.51 -22.09 -3.48
CA GLY A 294 5.55 -22.29 -4.58
C GLY A 294 6.01 -23.32 -5.61
N SER A 295 5.06 -23.91 -6.34
CA SER A 295 5.36 -24.95 -7.34
C SER A 295 6.15 -24.44 -8.54
N ASN A 296 6.09 -23.13 -8.82
CA ASN A 296 6.79 -22.45 -9.91
C ASN A 296 8.14 -21.83 -9.50
N ARG A 297 8.62 -22.07 -8.27
CA ARG A 297 9.90 -21.53 -7.78
C ARG A 297 11.10 -22.35 -8.24
N SER A 298 12.28 -21.74 -8.20
CA SER A 298 13.53 -22.46 -8.43
C SER A 298 13.84 -23.44 -7.30
N ILE A 299 14.45 -24.57 -7.68
CA ILE A 299 14.93 -25.59 -6.74
C ILE A 299 16.40 -25.41 -6.35
N ASN A 300 17.09 -24.44 -6.98
CA ASN A 300 18.54 -24.28 -6.91
C ASN A 300 18.94 -22.80 -6.87
N THR A 301 18.17 -21.97 -6.16
CA THR A 301 18.48 -20.54 -6.01
C THR A 301 19.79 -20.38 -5.24
N PRO A 302 20.82 -19.70 -5.79
CA PRO A 302 22.07 -19.46 -5.06
C PRO A 302 21.91 -18.40 -3.96
N TYR A 303 22.18 -18.81 -2.72
CA TYR A 303 22.33 -17.95 -1.55
C TYR A 303 23.80 -17.94 -1.15
N ILE A 304 24.44 -16.79 -1.23
CA ILE A 304 25.88 -16.60 -1.03
C ILE A 304 26.07 -15.87 0.30
N VAL A 305 26.48 -16.59 1.33
CA VAL A 305 26.73 -16.05 2.68
C VAL A 305 28.20 -15.63 2.80
N THR A 306 28.46 -14.38 3.19
CA THR A 306 29.81 -13.84 3.40
C THR A 306 30.08 -13.69 4.89
N SER A 307 30.91 -14.58 5.45
CA SER A 307 31.25 -14.67 6.87
C SER A 307 32.71 -14.29 7.15
N SER A 308 33.15 -14.26 8.41
CA SER A 308 34.58 -14.05 8.74
C SER A 308 35.48 -15.20 8.26
N THR A 309 34.91 -16.38 8.04
CA THR A 309 35.64 -17.55 7.48
C THR A 309 35.64 -17.59 5.95
N GLY A 310 35.10 -16.57 5.29
CA GLY A 310 34.96 -16.50 3.83
C GLY A 310 33.53 -16.67 3.34
N THR A 311 33.39 -16.89 2.04
CA THR A 311 32.11 -16.97 1.35
C THR A 311 31.67 -18.42 1.16
N LYS A 312 30.39 -18.71 1.42
CA LYS A 312 29.77 -20.01 1.20
C LYS A 312 28.53 -19.87 0.32
N GLU A 313 28.49 -20.61 -0.79
CA GLU A 313 27.30 -20.74 -1.62
C GLU A 313 26.42 -21.89 -1.12
N ILE A 314 25.11 -21.64 -1.05
CA ILE A 314 24.08 -22.58 -0.62
C ILE A 314 22.97 -22.56 -1.67
N LEU A 315 22.70 -23.71 -2.29
CA LEU A 315 21.60 -23.84 -3.24
C LEU A 315 20.31 -24.13 -2.48
N VAL A 316 19.33 -23.23 -2.60
CA VAL A 316 18.08 -23.28 -1.86
C VAL A 316 16.94 -23.72 -2.77
N ASN A 317 16.17 -24.72 -2.31
CA ASN A 317 14.95 -25.16 -2.97
C ASN A 317 13.75 -24.35 -2.48
N GLN A 318 13.34 -23.35 -3.27
CA GLN A 318 12.24 -22.45 -2.92
C GLN A 318 10.85 -23.06 -3.14
N LYS A 319 10.76 -24.33 -3.51
CA LYS A 319 9.49 -25.08 -3.48
C LYS A 319 9.19 -25.67 -2.10
N GLN A 320 10.20 -25.81 -1.26
CA GLN A 320 10.05 -26.44 0.05
C GLN A 320 9.48 -25.47 1.07
N GLN A 321 8.67 -25.98 2.00
CA GLN A 321 8.17 -25.23 3.15
C GLN A 321 9.32 -24.84 4.09
N PRO A 322 9.14 -23.80 4.94
CA PRO A 322 10.07 -23.43 5.99
C PRO A 322 10.56 -24.64 6.78
N ASN A 323 11.88 -24.73 7.00
CA ASN A 323 12.48 -25.84 7.74
C ASN A 323 12.41 -25.66 9.26
N GLN A 324 12.13 -24.43 9.74
CA GLN A 324 11.88 -24.12 11.14
C GLN A 324 10.87 -22.97 11.29
N GLY A 325 9.72 -23.21 11.91
CA GLY A 325 8.70 -22.19 12.14
C GLY A 325 8.24 -21.54 10.82
N LYS A 326 8.48 -20.23 10.67
CA LYS A 326 8.15 -19.46 9.45
C LYS A 326 9.38 -19.08 8.59
N TYR A 327 10.57 -19.61 8.89
CA TYR A 327 11.81 -19.27 8.19
C TYR A 327 12.57 -20.51 7.66
N HIS A 328 13.53 -20.24 6.78
CA HIS A 328 14.51 -21.20 6.29
C HIS A 328 15.87 -20.90 6.91
N LEU A 329 16.37 -21.81 7.73
CA LEU A 329 17.73 -21.73 8.27
C LEU A 329 18.74 -22.14 7.19
N LEU A 330 19.65 -21.23 6.82
CA LEU A 330 20.76 -21.51 5.93
C LEU A 330 21.95 -22.15 6.67
N GLY A 331 22.11 -21.81 7.95
CA GLY A 331 23.14 -22.36 8.82
C GLY A 331 23.60 -21.38 9.88
N ARG A 332 24.71 -21.73 10.54
CA ARG A 332 25.38 -20.91 11.56
C ARG A 332 26.72 -20.44 11.02
N PHE A 333 26.97 -19.13 11.11
CA PHE A 333 28.14 -18.50 10.52
C PHE A 333 28.77 -17.50 11.48
N PRO A 334 30.11 -17.44 11.56
CA PRO A 334 30.79 -16.45 12.38
C PRO A 334 30.81 -15.10 11.67
N PHE A 335 30.47 -14.05 12.40
CA PHE A 335 30.56 -12.67 11.93
C PHE A 335 31.38 -11.84 12.91
N GLU A 336 32.12 -10.87 12.37
CA GLU A 336 32.76 -9.80 13.13
C GLU A 336 31.80 -8.62 13.27
N GLN A 337 31.96 -7.87 14.37
CA GLN A 337 31.27 -6.61 14.62
C GLN A 337 31.44 -5.62 13.47
N GLY A 338 30.38 -4.87 13.17
CA GLY A 338 30.34 -3.80 12.19
C GLY A 338 29.46 -4.09 10.99
N LYS A 339 29.32 -3.06 10.14
CA LYS A 339 28.47 -3.10 8.95
C LYS A 339 29.13 -3.87 7.81
N ARG A 340 28.44 -4.88 7.27
CA ARG A 340 28.93 -5.72 6.17
C ARG A 340 27.83 -6.34 5.33
N GLU A 341 28.16 -6.70 4.09
CA GLU A 341 27.30 -7.59 3.29
C GLU A 341 27.33 -8.99 3.91
N VAL A 342 26.15 -9.51 4.25
CA VAL A 342 26.00 -10.80 4.93
C VAL A 342 25.50 -11.87 3.96
N LEU A 343 24.55 -11.51 3.11
CA LEU A 343 23.91 -12.42 2.19
C LEU A 343 23.72 -11.74 0.84
N ARG A 344 24.04 -12.46 -0.23
CA ARG A 344 23.66 -12.12 -1.60
C ARG A 344 22.88 -13.27 -2.22
N VAL A 345 21.74 -12.98 -2.81
CA VAL A 345 20.91 -13.94 -3.54
C VAL A 345 20.97 -13.60 -5.02
N THR A 346 21.19 -14.60 -5.88
CA THR A 346 21.25 -14.40 -7.35
C THR A 346 20.24 -15.29 -8.05
N ASN A 347 19.93 -14.99 -9.31
CA ASN A 347 19.15 -15.88 -10.17
C ASN A 347 20.02 -16.69 -11.16
N GLN A 348 21.34 -16.73 -10.96
CA GLN A 348 22.29 -17.46 -11.80
C GLN A 348 21.99 -18.96 -11.81
N GLY A 349 21.88 -19.54 -13.00
CA GLY A 349 21.66 -20.99 -13.17
C GLY A 349 20.30 -21.50 -12.67
N THR A 350 19.36 -20.61 -12.33
CA THR A 350 18.04 -20.99 -11.83
C THR A 350 17.06 -21.32 -12.95
N LYS A 351 16.14 -22.25 -12.68
CA LYS A 351 14.95 -22.52 -13.50
C LYS A 351 13.70 -22.26 -12.66
N GLY A 352 12.77 -21.43 -13.15
CA GLY A 352 11.61 -20.97 -12.38
C GLY A 352 11.91 -19.72 -11.55
N HIS A 353 10.87 -19.19 -10.90
CA HIS A 353 10.96 -17.92 -10.17
C HIS A 353 11.94 -17.98 -8.99
N VAL A 354 12.71 -16.91 -8.83
CA VAL A 354 13.46 -16.62 -7.60
C VAL A 354 12.67 -15.60 -6.77
N ILE A 355 12.48 -15.91 -5.48
CA ILE A 355 11.86 -15.02 -4.50
C ILE A 355 12.87 -14.59 -3.45
N VAL A 356 12.82 -13.32 -3.07
CA VAL A 356 13.66 -12.76 -2.03
C VAL A 356 12.79 -11.87 -1.14
N ASP A 357 12.77 -12.16 0.15
CA ASP A 357 12.00 -11.43 1.16
C ASP A 357 12.99 -10.92 2.22
N ALA A 358 13.08 -11.48 3.43
CA ALA A 358 13.95 -10.94 4.47
C ALA A 358 15.12 -11.85 4.87
N LEU A 359 16.19 -11.22 5.34
CA LEU A 359 17.27 -11.81 6.13
C LEU A 359 17.01 -11.57 7.62
N GLN A 360 17.20 -12.59 8.45
CA GLN A 360 17.27 -12.47 9.90
C GLN A 360 18.57 -13.10 10.43
N LEU A 361 19.27 -12.37 11.30
CA LEU A 361 20.44 -12.85 12.04
C LEU A 361 20.11 -12.92 13.53
N VAL A 362 20.23 -14.12 14.09
CA VAL A 362 20.01 -14.34 15.52
C VAL A 362 21.32 -14.83 16.15
N PRO A 363 21.85 -14.14 17.19
CA PRO A 363 23.06 -14.59 17.85
C PRO A 363 22.82 -15.96 18.48
N VAL A 364 23.78 -16.87 18.30
CA VAL A 364 23.83 -18.14 19.01
C VAL A 364 24.49 -17.86 20.35
N ASN A 365 23.73 -17.93 21.44
CA ASN A 365 24.33 -17.90 22.76
C ASN A 365 25.27 -19.12 22.88
N ALA A 366 26.47 -18.90 23.41
CA ALA A 366 27.29 -20.01 23.87
C ALA A 366 26.53 -20.66 25.04
N ASP A 367 26.02 -21.85 24.82
CA ASP A 367 25.49 -22.70 25.89
C ASP A 367 26.58 -23.02 26.92
#